data_AF-A0A2V6SIC2-F1
#
_entry.id   AF-A0A2V6SIC2-F1
#
_cell.length_a   1.000
_cell.length_b   1.000
_cell.length_c   1.000
_cell.angle_alpha   90.00
_cell.angle_beta   90.00
_cell.angle_gamma   90.00
#
_symmetry.space_group_name_H-M   'P 1'
#
loop_
_entity.id
_entity.type
_entity.pdbx_description
1 polymer ?
#
loop_
_entity_poly.entity_id
_entity_poly.type
_entity_poly.pdbx_seq_one_letter_code
_entity_poly.pdbx_strand_id
1 'polypeptide(L)'
;MTPVDPFGLPDSAGPGLPVAGANRGALVAWVESEPAFPVGSRACIFTPARSGRLHFGVNDPDPSRNRGSFSVTLSIPEARSVLAATPACGTVLS
;
A
#
# COMPACT_ATOMS: atom_id res chain seq x y z
N MET A 1 -3.70 -15.67 -15.67
CA MET A 1 -3.22 -14.71 -14.64
C MET A 1 -3.80 -15.12 -13.32
N THR A 2 -3.00 -15.17 -12.28
CA THR A 2 -3.45 -15.47 -10.92
C THR A 2 -4.02 -14.18 -10.32
N PRO A 3 -5.30 -14.13 -9.90
CA PRO A 3 -5.80 -13.02 -9.13
C PRO A 3 -4.97 -12.85 -7.86
N VAL A 4 -4.64 -11.60 -7.53
CA VAL A 4 -3.99 -11.25 -6.27
C VAL A 4 -4.93 -10.36 -5.48
N ASP A 5 -4.91 -10.50 -4.16
CA ASP A 5 -5.53 -9.54 -3.26
C ASP A 5 -4.62 -8.31 -3.11
N PRO A 6 -5.00 -7.29 -2.32
CA PRO A 6 -4.14 -6.13 -2.08
C PRO A 6 -2.78 -6.43 -1.41
N PHE A 7 -2.53 -7.63 -0.88
CA PHE A 7 -1.20 -8.06 -0.41
C PHE A 7 -0.30 -8.58 -1.53
N GLY A 8 -0.81 -8.76 -2.75
CA GLY A 8 -0.03 -9.21 -3.90
C GLY A 8 0.27 -10.72 -3.88
N LEU A 9 1.14 -11.15 -4.79
CA LEU A 9 1.56 -12.54 -4.89
C LEU A 9 2.51 -12.89 -3.71
N PRO A 10 2.22 -13.91 -2.89
CA PRO A 10 3.09 -14.27 -1.77
C PRO A 10 4.55 -14.52 -2.19
N ASP A 11 5.49 -14.20 -1.30
CA ASP A 11 6.93 -14.43 -1.46
C ASP A 11 7.57 -13.83 -2.72
N SER A 12 7.00 -12.72 -3.23
CA SER A 12 7.45 -12.07 -4.47
C SER A 12 8.09 -10.70 -4.28
N ALA A 13 8.23 -10.23 -3.03
CA ALA A 13 8.91 -8.99 -2.70
C ALA A 13 10.40 -9.03 -3.12
N GLY A 14 10.97 -7.89 -3.49
CA GLY A 14 12.37 -7.82 -3.90
C GLY A 14 12.79 -6.52 -4.60
N PRO A 15 14.10 -6.31 -4.81
CA PRO A 15 14.68 -5.03 -5.26
C PRO A 15 14.30 -4.59 -6.68
N GLY A 16 13.72 -5.47 -7.50
CA GLY A 16 13.24 -5.13 -8.84
C GLY A 16 11.82 -4.55 -8.88
N LEU A 17 11.18 -4.36 -7.73
CA LEU A 17 9.83 -3.80 -7.62
C LEU A 17 9.87 -2.31 -7.24
N PRO A 18 8.84 -1.52 -7.63
CA PRO A 18 8.71 -0.12 -7.20
C PRO A 18 8.83 0.06 -5.68
N VAL A 19 8.24 -0.86 -4.91
CA VAL A 19 8.36 -0.94 -3.45
C VAL A 19 8.94 -2.31 -3.08
N ALA A 20 10.24 -2.35 -2.80
CA ALA A 20 10.97 -3.61 -2.63
C ALA A 20 10.48 -4.48 -1.45
N GLY A 21 9.94 -3.87 -0.40
CA GLY A 21 9.38 -4.56 0.76
C GLY A 21 7.95 -5.04 0.61
N ALA A 22 7.30 -4.79 -0.53
CA ALA A 22 5.95 -5.26 -0.84
C ALA A 22 6.00 -6.32 -1.93
N ASN A 23 5.06 -7.26 -1.91
CA ASN A 23 4.93 -8.26 -2.96
C ASN A 23 4.57 -7.63 -4.31
N ARG A 24 4.89 -8.33 -5.40
CA ARG A 24 4.41 -7.99 -6.74
C ARG A 24 2.88 -7.98 -6.76
N GLY A 25 2.30 -6.95 -7.36
CA GLY A 25 0.86 -6.78 -7.46
C GLY A 25 0.19 -6.22 -6.20
N ALA A 26 0.93 -5.99 -5.12
CA ALA A 26 0.37 -5.41 -3.90
C ALA A 26 -0.10 -3.96 -4.10
N LEU A 27 -1.10 -3.54 -3.32
CA LEU A 27 -1.51 -2.14 -3.23
C LEU A 27 -0.45 -1.36 -2.43
N VAL A 28 0.07 -0.30 -3.05
CA VAL A 28 1.03 0.62 -2.45
C VAL A 28 0.50 2.06 -2.52
N ALA A 29 1.00 2.91 -1.62
CA ALA A 29 0.63 4.32 -1.59
C ALA A 29 1.84 5.20 -1.31
N TRP A 30 1.74 6.49 -1.68
CA TRP A 30 2.75 7.51 -1.40
C TRP A 30 2.13 8.91 -1.40
N VAL A 31 2.80 9.86 -0.75
CA VAL A 31 2.38 11.27 -0.72
C VAL A 31 3.39 12.13 -1.45
N GLU A 32 3.00 12.74 -2.57
CA GLU A 32 3.89 13.56 -3.41
C GLU A 32 5.21 12.82 -3.77
N SER A 33 6.36 13.30 -3.29
CA SER A 33 7.67 12.64 -3.42
C SER A 33 8.14 11.87 -2.16
N GLU A 34 7.27 11.61 -1.19
CA GLU A 34 7.61 10.75 -0.04
C GLU A 34 7.82 9.29 -0.50
N PRO A 35 8.66 8.50 0.20
CA PRO A 35 8.82 7.09 -0.10
C PRO A 35 7.47 6.35 -0.07
N ALA A 36 7.26 5.50 -1.07
CA ALA A 36 6.07 4.66 -1.12
C ALA A 36 6.10 3.55 -0.07
N PHE A 37 4.92 3.15 0.40
CA PHE A 37 4.75 2.14 1.44
C PHE A 37 3.68 1.09 1.08
N PRO A 38 3.77 -0.14 1.63
CA PRO A 38 2.74 -1.16 1.47
C PRO A 38 1.45 -0.76 2.21
N VAL A 39 0.30 -0.91 1.56
CA VAL A 39 -1.03 -0.74 2.17
C VAL A 39 -1.62 -2.09 2.57
N GLY A 40 -1.62 -3.06 1.65
CA GLY A 40 -2.25 -4.36 1.87
C GLY A 40 -3.78 -4.28 1.93
N SER A 41 -4.43 -5.33 2.47
CA SER A 41 -5.91 -5.39 2.56
C SER A 41 -6.48 -5.02 3.92
N ARG A 42 -5.62 -4.81 4.92
CA ARG A 42 -6.01 -4.48 6.29
C ARG A 42 -6.07 -2.98 6.48
N ALA A 43 -7.02 -2.51 7.28
CA ALA A 43 -7.04 -1.12 7.72
C ALA A 43 -5.71 -0.80 8.43
N CYS A 44 -5.06 0.26 7.99
CA CYS A 44 -3.82 0.75 8.54
C CYS A 44 -3.87 2.27 8.64
N ILE A 45 -3.00 2.83 9.48
CA ILE A 45 -2.84 4.26 9.61
C ILE A 45 -1.44 4.70 9.21
N PHE A 46 -1.31 5.85 8.58
CA PHE A 46 -0.03 6.51 8.37
C PHE A 46 -0.19 8.00 8.63
N THR A 47 0.90 8.64 9.03
CA THR A 47 0.98 10.09 9.17
C THR A 47 1.93 10.59 8.09
N PRO A 48 1.46 11.41 7.13
CA PRO A 48 2.35 11.97 6.12
C PRO A 48 3.36 12.92 6.77
N ALA A 49 4.60 12.93 6.29
CA ALA A 49 5.63 13.83 6.81
C ALA A 49 5.35 15.30 6.43
N ARG A 50 4.63 15.53 5.33
CA ARG A 50 4.16 16.84 4.88
C ARG A 50 2.78 16.76 4.23
N SER A 51 2.08 17.90 4.15
CA SER A 51 0.85 17.99 3.37
C SER A 51 1.12 17.74 1.88
N GLY A 52 0.19 17.05 1.21
CA GLY A 52 0.31 16.73 -0.20
C GLY A 52 -0.77 15.78 -0.69
N ARG A 53 -0.73 15.45 -1.98
CA ARG A 53 -1.62 14.48 -2.63
C ARG A 53 -1.20 13.06 -2.27
N LEU A 54 -2.16 12.27 -1.79
CA LEU A 54 -2.04 10.83 -1.63
C LEU A 54 -2.31 10.14 -2.98
N HIS A 55 -1.41 9.25 -3.37
CA HIS A 55 -1.49 8.44 -4.58
C HIS A 55 -1.54 6.96 -4.21
N PHE A 56 -2.16 6.17 -5.08
CA PHE A 56 -2.17 4.71 -5.00
C PHE A 56 -1.60 4.11 -6.28
N GLY A 57 -0.98 2.95 -6.15
CA GLY A 57 -0.45 2.19 -7.27
C GLY A 57 -0.46 0.69 -6.99
N VAL A 58 -0.15 -0.07 -8.03
CA VAL A 58 0.12 -1.50 -7.96
C VAL A 58 1.62 -1.69 -8.01
N ASN A 59 2.15 -2.50 -7.11
CA ASN A 59 3.58 -2.78 -7.04
C ASN A 59 4.03 -3.72 -8.17
N ASP A 60 4.16 -3.19 -9.39
CA ASP A 60 4.65 -3.91 -10.56
C ASP A 60 5.52 -2.99 -11.43
N PRO A 61 6.76 -3.38 -11.79
CA PRO A 61 7.61 -2.57 -12.67
C PRO A 61 7.11 -2.47 -14.12
N ASP A 62 6.25 -3.39 -14.58
CA ASP A 62 5.64 -3.33 -15.90
C ASP A 62 4.11 -3.52 -15.81
N PRO A 63 3.36 -2.44 -15.56
CA PRO A 63 1.91 -2.52 -15.40
C PRO A 63 1.15 -2.72 -16.73
N SER A 64 1.82 -2.74 -17.89
CA SER A 64 1.16 -2.78 -19.22
C SER A 64 0.27 -4.01 -19.44
N ARG A 65 0.57 -5.09 -18.73
CA ARG A 65 -0.17 -6.36 -18.79
C ARG A 65 -1.11 -6.56 -17.61
N ASN A 66 -1.19 -5.63 -16.65
CA ASN A 66 -2.07 -5.77 -15.50
C ASN A 66 -3.54 -5.70 -15.92
N ARG A 67 -4.40 -6.39 -15.15
CA ARG A 67 -5.86 -6.43 -15.34
C ARG A 67 -6.53 -6.40 -13.97
N GLY A 68 -7.75 -5.86 -13.91
CA GLY A 68 -8.51 -5.71 -12.66
C GLY A 68 -8.24 -4.38 -11.96
N SER A 69 -8.75 -4.26 -10.74
CA SER A 69 -8.66 -3.04 -9.93
C SER A 69 -8.85 -3.36 -8.44
N PHE A 70 -8.27 -2.52 -7.58
CA PHE A 70 -8.60 -2.49 -6.16
C PHE A 70 -9.61 -1.38 -5.86
N SER A 71 -10.54 -1.65 -4.94
CA SER A 71 -11.39 -0.61 -4.35
C SER A 71 -10.78 -0.19 -3.02
N VAL A 72 -10.54 1.11 -2.85
CA VAL A 72 -9.88 1.66 -1.66
C VAL A 72 -10.83 2.63 -0.96
N THR A 73 -11.01 2.45 0.35
CA THR A 73 -11.73 3.39 1.20
C THR A 73 -10.74 4.14 2.07
N LEU A 74 -10.85 5.46 2.09
CA LEU A 74 -9.98 6.35 2.87
C LEU A 74 -10.82 7.13 3.86
N SER A 75 -10.27 7.32 5.06
CA SER A 75 -10.84 8.18 6.08
C SER A 75 -9.73 8.97 6.75
N ILE A 76 -10.06 10.20 7.16
CA ILE A 76 -9.24 10.98 8.08
C ILE A 76 -9.87 10.78 9.45
N PRO A 77 -9.21 10.07 10.38
CA PRO A 77 -9.80 9.79 11.68
C PRO A 77 -9.97 11.08 12.49
N GLU A 78 -11.21 11.38 12.90
CA GLU A 78 -11.53 12.55 13.73
C GLU A 78 -11.13 12.35 15.20
N ALA A 79 -11.15 11.09 15.68
CA ALA A 79 -10.86 10.75 17.06
C ALA A 79 -9.43 10.20 17.22
N ARG A 80 -8.67 10.75 18.19
CA ARG A 80 -7.33 10.26 18.53
C ARG A 80 -7.30 8.79 18.98
N SER A 81 -8.39 8.27 19.51
CA SER A 81 -8.51 6.86 19.91
C SER A 81 -8.36 5.89 18.74
N VAL A 82 -8.74 6.28 17.51
CA VAL A 82 -8.55 5.49 16.30
C VAL A 82 -7.07 5.38 15.92
N LEU A 83 -6.28 6.42 16.22
CA LEU A 83 -4.83 6.43 15.97
C LEU A 83 -4.10 5.35 16.78
N ALA A 84 -4.56 5.09 18.02
CA ALA A 84 -3.90 4.16 18.94
C ALA A 84 -4.28 2.69 18.69
N ALA A 85 -5.45 2.42 18.09
CA ALA A 85 -5.96 1.07 17.87
C ALA A 85 -5.65 0.51 16.47
N THR A 86 -5.20 1.34 15.53
CA THR A 86 -4.97 0.95 14.14
C THR A 86 -3.48 0.71 13.90
N PRO A 87 -3.07 -0.43 13.32
CA PRO A 87 -1.66 -0.69 13.02
C PRO A 87 -1.11 0.30 11.99
N ALA A 88 0.17 0.63 12.09
CA ALA A 88 0.83 1.49 11.10
C ALA A 88 0.90 0.77 9.73
N CYS A 89 0.68 1.52 8.65
CA CYS A 89 0.87 0.99 7.30
C CYS A 89 2.33 0.55 7.10
N GLY A 90 2.55 -0.44 6.23
CA GLY A 90 3.87 -1.02 5.99
C GLY A 90 4.40 -1.93 7.10
N THR A 91 3.69 -2.11 8.21
CA THR A 91 4.02 -3.15 9.18
C THR A 91 3.59 -4.49 8.60
N VAL A 92 4.54 -5.27 8.08
CA VAL A 92 4.29 -6.67 7.73
C VAL A 92 4.07 -7.38 9.06
N LEU A 93 2.80 -7.70 9.38
CA LEU A 93 2.53 -8.64 10.46
C LEU A 93 2.98 -10.00 9.95
N SER A 94 4.18 -10.40 10.38
CA SER A 94 4.70 -11.76 10.31
C SER A 94 3.71 -12.78 10.86
#